data_AF-A0A3N5UIP9-F1
#
_entry.id   AF-A0A3N5UIP9-F1
#
_cell.length_a   1.000
_cell.length_b   1.000
_cell.length_c   1.000
_cell.angle_alpha   90.00
_cell.angle_beta   90.00
_cell.angle_gamma   90.00
#
_symmetry.space_group_name_H-M   'P 1'
#
loop_
_entity.id
_entity.type
_entity.pdbx_description
1 polymer ?
#
loop_
_entity_poly.entity_id
_entity_poly.type
_entity_poly.pdbx_seq_one_letter_code
_entity_poly.pdbx_strand_id
1 'polypeptide(L)'
;MEESGGRRTRDKEQELARERALVILRVRSGAMTAKQGAQALGVSRKTYYQWEERALKAMALALENRVAGRPCVSTDEEKETLRQRIRELEKKLDLAEKALEVKELLAAYEEFRDRGTKKNRRIGKKR
;
A
#
# COMPACT_ATOMS: atom_id res chain seq x y z
N MET A 1 -3.84 -24.80 -15.68
CA MET A 1 -3.66 -26.10 -14.99
C MET A 1 -2.35 -26.18 -14.17
N GLU A 2 -1.57 -25.10 -14.02
CA GLU A 2 -0.25 -25.16 -13.34
C GLU A 2 -0.28 -24.84 -11.83
N GLU A 3 -1.33 -24.19 -11.32
CA GLU A 3 -1.42 -23.77 -9.92
C GLU A 3 -1.45 -24.94 -8.91
N SER A 4 -1.89 -26.12 -9.34
CA SER A 4 -2.07 -27.30 -8.47
C SER A 4 -0.75 -28.01 -8.13
N GLY A 5 0.33 -27.76 -8.88
CA GLY A 5 1.66 -28.31 -8.61
C GLY A 5 2.39 -27.58 -7.49
N GLY A 6 2.42 -26.24 -7.57
CA GLY A 6 3.12 -25.38 -6.61
C GLY A 6 2.45 -25.24 -5.23
N ARG A 7 1.16 -25.63 -5.10
CA ARG A 7 0.48 -25.67 -3.80
C ARG A 7 0.92 -26.91 -3.00
N ARG A 8 0.96 -28.08 -3.65
CA ARG A 8 1.37 -29.36 -3.04
C ARG A 8 2.83 -29.36 -2.55
N THR A 9 3.74 -28.67 -3.23
CA THR A 9 5.14 -28.55 -2.78
C THR A 9 5.27 -27.68 -1.54
N ARG A 10 4.54 -26.55 -1.50
CA ARG A 10 4.48 -25.67 -0.32
C ARG A 10 3.93 -26.38 0.91
N ASP A 11 2.89 -27.20 0.75
CA ASP A 11 2.30 -27.94 1.86
C ASP A 11 3.31 -28.95 2.45
N LYS A 12 4.04 -29.67 1.59
CA LYS A 12 5.13 -30.58 2.03
C LYS A 12 6.26 -29.85 2.75
N GLU A 13 6.67 -28.69 2.25
CA GLU A 13 7.71 -27.88 2.91
C GLU A 13 7.25 -27.38 4.29
N GLN A 14 5.97 -27.01 4.42
CA GLN A 14 5.39 -26.63 5.71
C GLN A 14 5.35 -27.80 6.69
N GLU A 15 5.02 -29.01 6.24
CA GLU A 15 5.07 -30.22 7.07
C GLU A 15 6.48 -30.48 7.58
N LEU A 16 7.49 -30.41 6.70
CA LEU A 16 8.90 -30.56 7.09
C LEU A 16 9.35 -29.46 8.07
N ALA A 17 8.88 -28.23 7.89
CA ALA A 17 9.17 -27.13 8.81
C ALA A 17 8.56 -27.38 10.21
N ARG A 18 7.34 -27.93 10.28
CA ARG A 18 6.70 -28.31 11.54
C ARG A 18 7.45 -29.44 12.24
N GLU A 19 7.88 -30.46 11.50
CA GLU A 19 8.67 -31.56 12.05
C GLU A 19 9.99 -31.06 12.66
N ARG A 20 10.71 -30.20 11.95
CA ARG A 20 11.95 -29.56 12.46
C ARG A 20 11.69 -28.77 13.73
N ALA A 21 10.62 -27.99 13.79
CA ALA A 21 10.25 -27.23 14.98
C ALA A 21 9.94 -28.15 16.18
N LEU A 22 9.21 -29.25 15.96
CA LEU A 22 8.91 -30.23 17.01
C LEU A 22 10.18 -30.87 17.58
N VAL A 23 11.15 -31.23 16.73
CA VAL A 23 12.44 -31.78 17.18
C VAL A 23 13.21 -30.75 18.02
N ILE A 24 13.30 -29.51 17.55
CA ILE A 24 13.97 -28.42 18.29
C ILE A 24 13.33 -28.22 19.68
N LEU A 25 12.00 -28.22 19.77
CA LEU A 25 11.29 -28.07 21.04
C LEU A 25 11.56 -29.23 21.99
N ARG A 26 11.58 -30.48 21.50
CA ARG A 26 11.91 -31.66 22.32
C ARG A 26 13.35 -31.64 22.83
N VAL A 27 14.29 -31.12 22.04
CA VAL A 27 15.68 -30.93 22.48
C VAL A 27 15.74 -29.85 23.57
N ARG A 28 15.08 -28.70 23.36
CA ARG A 28 15.06 -27.59 24.32
C ARG A 28 14.34 -27.93 25.63
N SER A 29 13.34 -28.81 25.59
CA SER A 29 12.65 -29.31 26.78
C SER A 29 13.45 -30.38 27.54
N GLY A 30 14.61 -30.81 27.03
CA GLY A 30 15.42 -31.87 27.61
C GLY A 30 14.88 -33.29 27.37
N ALA A 31 13.82 -33.46 26.57
CA ALA A 31 13.25 -34.77 26.26
C ALA A 31 14.13 -35.59 25.30
N MET A 32 15.02 -34.91 24.57
CA MET A 32 16.06 -35.55 23.75
C MET A 32 17.32 -34.67 23.72
N THR A 33 18.45 -35.27 23.34
CA THR A 33 19.71 -34.53 23.17
C THR A 33 19.81 -33.90 21.78
N ALA A 34 20.62 -32.84 21.63
CA ALA A 34 20.90 -32.24 20.31
C ALA A 34 21.51 -33.24 19.31
N LYS A 35 22.26 -34.24 19.79
CA LYS A 35 22.79 -35.33 18.95
C LYS A 35 21.65 -36.19 18.38
N GLN A 36 20.69 -36.57 19.21
CA GLN A 36 19.51 -37.33 18.78
C GLN A 36 18.61 -36.50 17.86
N GLY A 37 18.42 -35.21 18.14
CA GLY A 37 17.67 -34.30 17.27
C GLY A 37 18.30 -34.16 15.88
N ALA A 38 19.63 -33.98 15.81
CA ALA A 38 20.35 -33.95 14.55
C ALA A 38 20.21 -35.26 13.76
N GLN A 39 20.30 -36.41 14.43
CA GLN A 39 20.12 -37.73 13.83
C GLN A 39 18.69 -37.94 13.31
N ALA A 40 17.67 -37.53 14.07
CA ALA A 40 16.27 -37.62 13.67
C ALA A 40 15.96 -36.81 12.42
N LEU A 41 16.61 -35.65 12.27
CA LEU A 41 16.46 -34.78 11.10
C LEU A 41 17.40 -35.14 9.93
N GLY A 42 18.27 -36.14 10.09
CA GLY A 42 19.23 -36.54 9.05
C GLY A 42 20.31 -35.49 8.76
N VAL A 43 20.67 -34.65 9.74
CA VAL A 43 21.64 -33.55 9.56
C VAL A 43 22.82 -33.66 10.52
N SER A 44 23.89 -32.93 10.21
CA SER A 44 25.02 -32.82 11.15
C SER A 44 24.61 -32.04 12.41
N ARG A 45 25.29 -32.31 13.54
CA ARG A 45 25.08 -31.53 14.78
C ARG A 45 25.30 -30.03 14.58
N LYS A 46 26.28 -29.64 13.76
CA LYS A 46 26.54 -28.22 13.43
C LYS A 46 25.34 -27.59 12.72
N THR A 47 24.77 -28.29 11.74
CA THR A 47 23.59 -27.84 11.01
C THR A 47 22.37 -27.74 11.91
N TYR A 48 22.19 -28.72 12.81
CA TYR A 48 21.14 -28.68 13.82
C TYR A 48 21.23 -27.39 14.66
N TYR A 49 22.40 -27.05 15.20
CA TYR A 49 22.58 -25.84 16.00
C TYR A 49 22.27 -24.57 15.20
N GLN A 50 22.65 -24.50 13.93
CA GLN A 50 22.29 -23.37 13.06
C GLN A 50 20.78 -23.25 12.85
N TRP A 51 20.07 -24.37 12.72
CA TRP A 51 18.62 -24.39 12.58
C TRP A 51 17.92 -23.98 13.87
N GLU A 52 18.39 -24.48 15.01
CA GLU A 52 17.91 -24.12 16.35
C GLU A 52 18.10 -22.62 16.61
N GLU A 53 19.30 -22.09 16.38
CA GLU A 53 19.59 -20.65 16.53
C GLU A 53 18.67 -19.79 15.66
N ARG A 54 18.51 -20.16 14.38
CA ARG A 54 17.63 -19.44 13.44
C ARG A 54 16.17 -19.49 13.91
N ALA A 55 15.69 -20.65 14.35
CA ALA A 55 14.33 -20.83 14.82
C ALA A 55 14.05 -19.98 16.07
N LEU A 56 14.97 -19.96 17.03
CA LEU A 56 14.85 -19.16 18.25
C LEU A 56 14.88 -17.65 17.95
N LYS A 57 15.77 -17.20 17.05
CA LYS A 57 15.78 -15.79 16.59
C LYS A 57 14.45 -15.40 15.95
N ALA A 58 13.93 -16.23 15.04
CA ALA A 58 12.65 -15.98 14.38
C ALA A 58 11.48 -15.97 15.38
N MET A 59 11.50 -16.87 16.36
CA MET A 59 10.49 -16.92 17.43
C MET A 59 10.52 -15.64 18.28
N ALA A 60 11.70 -15.17 18.69
CA ALA A 60 11.85 -13.90 19.39
C ALA A 60 11.26 -12.74 18.59
N LEU A 61 11.63 -12.60 17.30
CA LEU A 61 11.12 -11.55 16.40
C LEU A 61 9.61 -11.63 16.16
N ALA A 62 9.04 -12.84 16.17
CA ALA A 62 7.61 -13.06 15.97
C ALA A 62 6.80 -12.72 17.24
N LEU A 63 7.41 -12.89 18.42
CA LEU A 63 6.80 -12.61 19.73
C LEU A 63 7.06 -11.19 20.23
N GLU A 64 7.78 -10.35 19.47
CA GLU A 64 7.91 -8.93 19.77
C GLU A 64 6.54 -8.24 19.79
N ASN A 65 6.39 -7.27 20.70
CA ASN A 65 5.22 -6.40 20.75
C ASN A 65 5.19 -5.53 19.48
N ARG A 66 4.45 -5.98 18.48
CA ARG A 66 4.17 -5.19 17.27
C ARG A 66 3.02 -4.25 17.56
N VAL A 67 3.15 -2.99 17.14
CA VAL A 67 2.03 -2.06 17.10
C VAL A 67 0.90 -2.75 16.33
N ALA A 68 -0.27 -2.89 16.96
CA ALA A 68 -1.39 -3.57 16.35
C ALA A 68 -1.73 -2.89 15.01
N GLY A 69 -1.66 -3.66 13.92
CA GLY A 69 -1.90 -3.18 12.57
C GLY A 69 -0.95 -3.77 11.54
N ARG A 70 -1.41 -3.88 10.30
CA ARG A 70 -0.53 -4.18 9.16
C ARG A 70 0.47 -3.02 9.04
N PRO A 71 1.79 -3.25 9.08
CA PRO A 71 2.75 -2.19 8.80
C PRO A 71 2.45 -1.61 7.40
N CYS A 72 2.23 -0.30 7.34
CA CYS A 72 1.93 0.44 6.12
C CYS A 72 3.23 0.54 5.31
N VAL A 73 3.60 -0.50 4.57
CA VAL A 73 4.87 -0.52 3.84
C VAL A 73 4.62 -1.02 2.42
N SER A 74 4.23 -0.07 1.58
CA SER A 74 4.42 0.03 0.12
C SER A 74 3.40 1.00 -0.50
N THR A 75 2.28 1.27 0.18
CA THR A 75 1.21 2.13 -0.34
C THR A 75 1.50 3.63 -0.17
N ASP A 76 2.45 4.03 0.66
CA ASP A 76 2.64 5.44 0.99
C ASP A 76 3.21 6.26 -0.18
N GLU A 77 4.08 5.70 -1.02
CA GLU A 77 4.58 6.40 -2.21
C GLU A 77 3.50 6.61 -3.27
N GLU A 78 2.72 5.57 -3.59
CA GLU A 78 1.57 5.67 -4.50
C GLU A 78 0.50 6.62 -3.95
N LYS A 79 0.28 6.61 -2.64
CA LYS A 79 -0.68 7.50 -1.98
C LYS A 79 -0.19 8.95 -1.97
N GLU A 80 1.10 9.19 -1.80
CA GLU A 80 1.68 10.53 -1.87
C GLU A 80 1.62 11.11 -3.29
N THR A 81 1.95 10.30 -4.31
CA THR A 81 1.85 10.72 -5.71
C THR A 81 0.39 11.02 -6.10
N LEU A 82 -0.55 10.19 -5.68
CA LEU A 82 -1.99 10.44 -5.86
C LEU A 82 -2.44 11.72 -5.14
N ARG A 83 -1.99 11.97 -3.90
CA ARG A 83 -2.30 13.20 -3.15
C ARG A 83 -1.72 14.46 -3.79
N GLN A 84 -0.57 14.36 -4.44
CA GLN A 84 0.00 15.47 -5.21
C GLN A 84 -0.86 15.73 -6.45
N ARG A 85 -1.28 14.66 -7.14
CA ARG A 85 -2.10 14.79 -8.35
C ARG A 85 -3.48 15.38 -8.07
N ILE A 86 -4.12 15.00 -6.97
CA ILE A 86 -5.40 15.59 -6.53
C ILE A 86 -5.24 17.10 -6.32
N ARG A 87 -4.20 17.54 -5.59
CA ARG A 87 -3.93 18.97 -5.37
C ARG A 87 -3.68 19.76 -6.65
N GLU A 88 -3.00 19.16 -7.63
CA GLU A 88 -2.81 19.78 -8.94
C GLU A 88 -4.13 19.92 -9.71
N LEU A 89 -4.99 18.90 -9.66
CA LEU A 89 -6.28 18.90 -10.35
C LEU A 89 -7.25 19.90 -9.71
N GLU A 90 -7.30 19.97 -8.38
CA GLU A 90 -8.11 20.95 -7.64
C GLU A 90 -7.71 22.38 -8.02
N LYS A 91 -6.41 22.69 -8.10
CA LYS A 91 -5.94 24.01 -8.56
C LYS A 91 -6.38 24.33 -10.00
N LYS A 92 -6.32 23.35 -10.90
CA LYS A 92 -6.75 23.54 -12.29
C LYS A 92 -8.25 23.80 -12.39
N LEU A 93 -9.03 23.11 -11.55
CA LEU A 93 -10.47 23.26 -11.48
C LEU A 93 -10.83 24.67 -10.97
N ASP A 94 -10.23 25.12 -9.87
CA ASP A 94 -10.42 26.47 -9.33
C ASP A 94 -10.06 27.58 -10.36
N LEU A 95 -8.98 27.40 -11.12
CA LEU A 95 -8.62 28.34 -12.20
C LEU A 95 -9.65 28.34 -13.34
N ALA A 96 -10.17 27.16 -13.70
CA ALA A 96 -11.17 27.03 -14.76
C ALA A 96 -12.51 27.64 -14.33
N GLU A 97 -12.93 27.43 -13.09
CA GLU A 97 -14.14 28.04 -12.52
C GLU A 97 -14.05 29.56 -12.51
N LYS A 98 -12.94 30.13 -12.02
CA LYS A 98 -12.69 31.58 -12.04
C LYS A 98 -12.69 32.14 -13.46
N ALA A 99 -12.10 31.43 -14.42
CA ALA A 99 -12.10 31.85 -15.82
C ALA A 99 -13.52 31.86 -16.42
N LEU A 100 -14.38 30.94 -15.99
CA LEU A 100 -15.78 30.89 -16.42
C LEU A 100 -16.59 32.05 -15.82
N GLU A 101 -16.43 32.32 -14.53
CA GLU A 101 -17.06 33.45 -13.84
C GLU A 101 -16.70 34.79 -14.51
N VAL A 102 -15.42 35.00 -14.84
CA VAL A 102 -14.99 36.21 -15.55
C VAL A 102 -15.64 36.32 -16.94
N LYS A 103 -15.76 35.21 -17.68
CA LYS A 103 -16.43 35.22 -19.00
C LYS A 103 -17.92 35.58 -18.88
N GLU A 104 -18.61 35.05 -17.87
CA GLU A 104 -20.02 35.36 -17.60
C GLU A 104 -20.22 36.84 -17.25
N LEU A 105 -19.36 37.39 -16.39
CA LEU A 105 -19.39 38.81 -16.03
C LEU A 105 -19.13 39.72 -17.24
N LEU A 106 -18.17 39.36 -18.10
CA LEU A 106 -17.88 40.10 -19.34
C LEU A 106 -19.05 40.06 -20.31
N ALA A 107 -19.66 38.89 -20.52
CA ALA A 107 -20.84 38.75 -21.39
C ALA A 107 -22.01 39.61 -20.89
N ALA A 108 -22.27 39.60 -19.57
CA ALA A 108 -23.31 40.44 -18.96
C ALA A 108 -23.00 41.94 -19.13
N TYR A 109 -21.74 42.35 -19.04
CA TYR A 109 -21.31 43.73 -19.25
C TYR A 109 -21.47 44.18 -20.72
N GLU A 110 -21.11 43.32 -21.68
CA GLU A 110 -21.29 43.58 -23.11
C GLU A 110 -22.77 43.73 -23.48
N GLU A 111 -23.64 42.85 -22.97
CA GLU A 111 -25.09 42.97 -23.17
C GLU A 111 -25.69 44.25 -22.60
N PHE A 112 -25.16 44.72 -21.45
CA PHE A 112 -25.58 45.98 -20.85
C PHE A 112 -25.14 47.18 -21.70
N ARG A 113 -23.89 47.16 -22.20
CA ARG A 113 -23.34 48.20 -23.08
C ARG A 113 -24.14 48.29 -24.39
N ASP A 114 -24.47 47.15 -25.01
CA ASP A 114 -25.22 47.10 -26.27
C ASP A 114 -26.69 47.55 -26.14
N ARG A 115 -27.31 47.38 -24.97
CA ARG A 115 -28.62 47.97 -24.67
C ARG A 115 -28.57 49.49 -24.53
N GLY A 116 -27.49 50.04 -23.96
CA GLY A 116 -27.28 51.48 -23.82
C GLY A 116 -27.11 52.20 -25.17
N THR A 117 -26.37 51.61 -26.11
CA THR A 117 -26.14 52.19 -27.45
C THR A 117 -27.40 52.18 -28.32
N LYS A 118 -28.23 51.12 -28.25
CA LYS A 118 -29.53 51.04 -28.95
C LYS A 118 -30.53 52.11 -28.48
N LYS A 119 -30.53 52.48 -27.19
CA LYS A 119 -31.41 53.53 -26.64
C LYS A 119 -31.04 54.92 -27.16
N ASN A 120 -29.74 55.25 -27.23
CA ASN A 120 -29.26 56.52 -27.78
C ASN A 120 -29.50 56.66 -29.30
N ARG A 121 -29.42 55.55 -30.06
CA ARG A 121 -29.69 55.55 -31.51
C ARG A 121 -31.16 55.81 -31.87
N ARG A 122 -32.10 55.49 -30.97
CA ARG A 122 -33.54 55.80 -31.14
C ARG A 122 -33.89 57.25 -30.79
N ILE A 123 -33.12 57.89 -29.91
CA ILE A 123 -33.34 59.29 -29.50
C ILE A 123 -32.89 60.28 -30.59
N GLY A 124 -31.83 59.96 -31.34
CA GLY A 124 -31.31 60.81 -32.42
C GLY A 124 -32.10 60.79 -33.75
N LYS A 125 -33.18 59.99 -33.87
CA LYS A 125 -33.96 59.86 -35.12
C LYS A 125 -35.30 60.61 -35.11
N LYS A 126 -35.53 61.45 -34.09
CA LYS A 126 -36.64 62.40 -34.01
C LYS A 126 -36.10 63.81 -34.21
N ARG A 127 -35.82 64.18 -35.46
CA ARG A 127 -35.75 65.55 -35.97
C ARG A 127 -35.55 65.53 -37.47
#